data_AF-A0A453R616-F1
#
_entry.id   AF-A0A453R616-F1
#
_cell.length_a   1.000
_cell.length_b   1.000
_cell.length_c   1.000
_cell.angle_alpha   90.00
_cell.angle_beta   90.00
_cell.angle_gamma   90.00
#
_symmetry.space_group_name_H-M   'P 1'
#
loop_
_entity.id
_entity.type
_entity.pdbx_description
1 polymer ?
#
loop_
_entity_poly.entity_id
_entity_poly.type
_entity_poly.pdbx_seq_one_letter_code
_entity_poly.pdbx_strand_id
1 'polypeptide(L)'
;MMGSGKSTVGKILAEVLGYSYFDSDSLVEQAVGMPSVAQIFKVHSEAFFRDSESSVLRDLSSMHRLVVATGGGAVIRPVNWRYMKKGLSIMLDVPLDALAKRIAQVGTASRPLLDQPSADPYTA
;
A
#
# COMPACT_ATOMS: atom_id res chain seq x y z
N MET A 1 6.38 0.76 -1.73
CA MET A 1 7.36 -0.22 -1.21
C MET A 1 7.25 -0.36 0.32
N MET A 2 7.18 -1.58 0.87
CA MET A 2 7.17 -1.82 2.33
C MET A 2 8.60 -1.68 2.89
N GLY A 3 8.77 -0.88 3.95
CA GLY A 3 10.09 -0.48 4.48
C GLY A 3 10.53 0.95 4.13
N SER A 4 9.76 1.68 3.30
CA SER A 4 10.03 3.09 2.99
C SER A 4 9.62 4.07 4.10
N GLY A 5 9.02 3.59 5.19
CA GLY A 5 8.63 4.42 6.33
C GLY A 5 7.25 5.08 6.22
N LYS A 6 6.43 4.73 5.21
CA LYS A 6 5.08 5.33 5.00
C LYS A 6 4.20 5.31 6.26
N SER A 7 4.16 4.17 6.97
CA SER A 7 3.31 4.05 8.15
C SER A 7 3.82 4.93 9.31
N THR A 8 5.15 5.03 9.48
CA THR A 8 5.76 5.88 10.51
C THR A 8 5.55 7.37 10.18
N VAL A 9 5.92 7.80 8.97
CA VAL A 9 5.79 9.19 8.53
C VAL A 9 4.32 9.59 8.48
N GLY A 10 3.45 8.72 7.97
CA GLY A 10 2.02 8.98 7.85
C GLY A 10 1.33 9.19 9.21
N LYS A 11 1.68 8.40 10.23
CA LYS A 11 1.14 8.59 11.59
C LYS A 11 1.57 9.92 12.19
N ILE A 12 2.86 10.27 12.09
CA ILE A 12 3.39 11.55 12.58
C ILE A 12 2.72 12.72 11.85
N LEU A 13 2.61 12.63 10.52
CA LEU A 13 1.98 13.68 9.72
C LEU A 13 0.49 13.87 10.09
N ALA A 14 -0.23 12.76 10.31
CA ALA A 14 -1.62 12.82 10.75
C ALA A 14 -1.78 13.52 12.09
N GLU A 15 -0.90 13.21 13.06
CA GLU A 15 -0.87 13.84 14.37
C GLU A 15 -0.62 15.35 14.27
N VAL A 16 0.42 15.76 13.54
CA VAL A 16 0.78 17.17 13.35
C VAL A 16 -0.33 17.97 12.67
N LEU A 17 -1.06 17.36 11.72
CA LEU A 17 -2.17 18.01 11.02
C LEU A 17 -3.50 17.93 11.79
N GLY A 18 -3.60 17.13 12.85
CA GLY A 18 -4.87 16.79 13.50
C GLY A 18 -5.84 16.07 12.56
N TYR A 19 -5.32 15.14 11.75
CA TYR A 19 -6.02 14.35 10.74
C TYR A 19 -6.10 12.88 11.17
N SER A 20 -7.00 12.10 10.59
CA SER A 20 -7.06 10.65 10.82
C SER A 20 -6.04 9.92 9.95
N TYR A 21 -5.38 8.90 10.51
CA TYR A 21 -4.46 8.03 9.77
C TYR A 21 -5.14 6.72 9.35
N PHE A 22 -4.92 6.30 8.10
CA PHE A 22 -5.33 4.99 7.60
C PHE A 22 -4.19 4.29 6.85
N ASP A 23 -4.16 2.97 6.94
CA ASP A 23 -3.35 2.10 6.08
C ASP A 23 -4.30 1.37 5.11
N SER A 24 -4.12 1.57 3.80
CA SER A 24 -5.03 1.01 2.81
C SER A 24 -5.01 -0.51 2.79
N ASP A 25 -3.86 -1.14 3.04
CA ASP A 25 -3.73 -2.61 2.98
C ASP A 25 -4.50 -3.23 4.16
N SER A 26 -4.39 -2.63 5.36
CA SER A 26 -5.17 -3.05 6.52
C SER A 26 -6.68 -2.86 6.32
N LEU A 27 -7.11 -1.81 5.63
CA LEU A 27 -8.53 -1.62 5.29
C LEU A 27 -9.03 -2.66 4.29
N VAL A 28 -8.19 -3.08 3.32
CA VAL A 28 -8.54 -4.19 2.42
C VAL A 28 -8.66 -5.51 3.18
N GLU A 29 -7.73 -5.80 4.08
CA GLU A 29 -7.78 -6.97 4.97
C GLU A 29 -9.08 -7.02 5.77
N GLN A 30 -9.46 -5.89 6.39
CA GLN A 30 -10.71 -5.76 7.12
C GLN A 30 -11.95 -5.92 6.22
N ALA A 31 -11.96 -5.30 5.04
CA ALA A 31 -13.09 -5.35 4.12
C ALA A 31 -13.32 -6.77 3.55
N VAL A 32 -12.25 -7.52 3.29
CA VAL A 32 -12.30 -8.90 2.79
C VAL A 32 -12.51 -9.91 3.94
N GLY A 33 -12.27 -9.52 5.19
CA GLY A 33 -12.37 -10.41 6.35
C GLY A 33 -11.22 -11.40 6.44
N MET A 34 -10.04 -11.03 5.95
CA MET A 34 -8.85 -11.88 5.90
C MET A 34 -7.74 -11.30 6.78
N PRO A 35 -6.92 -12.14 7.44
CA PRO A 35 -5.94 -11.66 8.42
C PRO A 35 -4.69 -11.04 7.80
N SER A 36 -4.45 -11.24 6.49
CA SER A 36 -3.35 -10.59 5.79
C SER A 36 -3.52 -10.57 4.27
N VAL A 37 -2.88 -9.63 3.58
CA VAL A 37 -2.77 -9.60 2.10
C VAL A 37 -2.24 -10.93 1.55
N ALA A 38 -1.30 -11.57 2.24
CA ALA A 38 -0.77 -12.87 1.83
C ALA A 38 -1.84 -13.97 1.83
N GLN A 39 -2.74 -13.98 2.81
CA GLN A 39 -3.87 -14.90 2.81
C GLN A 39 -4.90 -14.55 1.74
N ILE A 40 -5.14 -13.26 1.47
CA ILE A 40 -6.01 -12.84 0.35
C ILE A 40 -5.47 -13.39 -0.97
N PHE A 41 -4.16 -13.30 -1.22
CA PHE A 41 -3.56 -13.82 -2.46
C PHE A 41 -3.60 -15.34 -2.55
N LYS A 42 -3.55 -16.03 -1.41
CA LYS A 42 -3.59 -17.49 -1.34
C LYS A 42 -5.00 -18.04 -1.54
N VAL A 43 -6.00 -17.42 -0.91
CA VAL A 43 -7.40 -17.87 -0.93
C VAL A 43 -8.12 -17.33 -2.16
N HIS A 44 -7.79 -16.12 -2.59
CA HIS A 44 -8.32 -15.47 -3.79
C HIS A 44 -7.21 -15.31 -4.82
N SER A 45 -7.32 -14.30 -5.68
CA SER A 45 -6.32 -13.95 -6.68
C SER A 45 -5.74 -12.56 -6.43
N GLU A 46 -4.59 -12.26 -7.02
CA GLU A 46 -4.07 -10.89 -7.01
C GLU A 46 -5.07 -9.93 -7.67
N ALA A 47 -5.74 -10.33 -8.76
CA ALA A 47 -6.74 -9.49 -9.42
C ALA A 47 -7.86 -9.07 -8.44
N PHE A 48 -8.36 -10.01 -7.64
CA PHE A 48 -9.35 -9.74 -6.60
C PHE A 48 -8.84 -8.76 -5.54
N PHE A 49 -7.60 -8.92 -5.07
CA PHE A 49 -6.99 -7.95 -4.16
C PHE A 49 -6.90 -6.56 -4.79
N ARG A 50 -6.48 -6.47 -6.05
CA ARG A 50 -6.33 -5.17 -6.75
C ARG A 50 -7.68 -4.48 -6.97
N ASP A 51 -8.74 -5.24 -7.21
CA ASP A 51 -10.11 -4.71 -7.27
C ASP A 51 -10.55 -4.17 -5.91
N SER A 52 -10.25 -4.90 -4.84
CA SER A 52 -10.53 -4.49 -3.45
C SER A 52 -9.73 -3.25 -3.04
N GLU A 53 -8.43 -3.19 -3.38
CA GLU A 53 -7.53 -2.03 -3.21
C GLU A 53 -8.11 -0.80 -3.90
N SER A 54 -8.62 -0.96 -5.13
CA SER A 54 -9.24 0.13 -5.89
C SER A 54 -10.54 0.63 -5.23
N SER A 55 -11.35 -0.27 -4.66
CA SER A 55 -12.58 0.09 -3.95
C SER A 55 -12.27 0.85 -2.66
N VAL A 56 -11.31 0.37 -1.86
CA VAL A 56 -10.89 1.05 -0.62
C VAL A 56 -10.37 2.45 -0.91
N LEU A 57 -9.53 2.60 -1.95
CA LEU A 57 -9.03 3.93 -2.34
C LEU A 57 -10.14 4.86 -2.84
N ARG A 58 -11.14 4.34 -3.55
CA ARG A 58 -12.31 5.12 -3.96
C ARG A 58 -13.04 5.67 -2.73
N ASP A 59 -13.29 4.82 -1.74
CA ASP A 59 -14.06 5.18 -0.55
C ASP A 59 -13.25 6.15 0.35
N LEU A 60 -11.95 5.94 0.52
CA LEU A 60 -11.06 6.91 1.18
C LEU A 60 -11.03 8.27 0.46
N SER A 61 -11.13 8.28 -0.87
CA SER A 61 -11.07 9.52 -1.66
C SER A 61 -12.30 10.41 -1.53
N SER A 62 -13.40 9.91 -0.94
CA SER A 62 -14.60 10.71 -0.65
C SER A 62 -14.59 11.29 0.77
N MET A 63 -13.62 10.90 1.60
CA MET A 63 -13.44 11.40 2.95
C MET A 63 -12.50 12.62 2.99
N HIS A 64 -12.50 13.33 4.11
CA HIS A 64 -11.69 14.53 4.31
C HIS A 64 -10.82 14.42 5.55
N ARG A 65 -9.75 15.23 5.59
CA ARG A 65 -8.81 15.32 6.73
C ARG A 65 -8.17 13.97 7.10
N LEU A 66 -7.67 13.29 6.06
CA LEU A 66 -7.02 11.99 6.18
C LEU A 66 -5.56 12.05 5.75
N VAL A 67 -4.74 11.21 6.38
CA VAL A 67 -3.44 10.79 5.86
C VAL A 67 -3.51 9.28 5.60
N VAL A 68 -3.27 8.88 4.36
CA VAL A 68 -3.39 7.48 3.94
C VAL A 68 -2.02 6.96 3.56
N ALA A 69 -1.55 5.93 4.25
CA ALA A 69 -0.44 5.11 3.78
C ALA A 69 -0.99 4.08 2.78
N THR A 70 -0.53 4.16 1.53
CA THR A 70 -0.99 3.22 0.50
C THR A 70 -0.09 1.99 0.39
N GLY A 71 -0.69 0.88 -0.04
CA GLY A 71 0.01 -0.32 -0.48
C GLY A 71 1.05 -0.03 -1.56
N GLY A 72 2.10 -0.84 -1.62
CA GLY A 72 3.21 -0.64 -2.56
C GLY A 72 2.79 -0.71 -4.03
N GLY A 73 1.75 -1.48 -4.34
CA GLY A 73 1.25 -1.66 -5.70
C GLY A 73 0.05 -0.78 -6.05
N ALA A 74 -0.41 0.10 -5.15
CA ALA A 74 -1.55 0.98 -5.40
C ALA A 74 -1.36 1.86 -6.65
N VAL A 75 -0.11 2.17 -7.02
CA VAL A 75 0.25 2.95 -8.21
C VAL A 75 0.16 2.19 -9.53
N ILE A 76 0.07 0.85 -9.49
CA ILE A 76 0.09 -0.02 -10.68
C ILE A 76 -1.18 0.18 -11.52
N ARG A 77 -2.34 0.30 -10.86
CA ARG A 77 -3.61 0.48 -11.57
C ARG A 77 -3.88 1.96 -11.88
N PRO A 78 -4.08 2.34 -13.16
CA PRO A 78 -4.35 3.73 -13.53
C PRO A 78 -5.58 4.35 -12.83
N VAL A 79 -6.61 3.53 -12.54
CA VAL A 79 -7.81 4.00 -11.85
C VAL A 79 -7.52 4.55 -10.46
N ASN A 80 -6.54 3.99 -9.74
CA ASN A 80 -6.19 4.41 -8.38
C ASN A 80 -5.64 5.84 -8.37
N TRP A 81 -4.94 6.26 -9.42
CA TRP A 81 -4.50 7.63 -9.57
C TRP A 81 -5.65 8.64 -9.61
N ARG A 82 -6.82 8.26 -10.14
CA ARG A 82 -8.00 9.15 -10.13
C ARG A 82 -8.48 9.44 -8.70
N TYR A 83 -8.26 8.51 -7.78
CA TYR A 83 -8.61 8.65 -6.37
C TYR A 83 -7.51 9.38 -5.60
N MET A 84 -6.24 8.96 -5.77
CA MET A 84 -5.10 9.56 -5.08
C MET A 84 -4.88 11.04 -5.46
N LYS A 85 -5.18 11.43 -6.71
CA LYS A 85 -5.05 12.81 -7.19
C LYS A 85 -6.14 13.77 -6.67
N LYS A 86 -7.15 13.28 -5.94
CA LYS A 86 -8.11 14.17 -5.24
C LYS A 86 -7.50 14.82 -3.99
N GLY A 87 -6.38 14.29 -3.51
CA GLY A 87 -5.59 14.86 -2.43
C GLY A 87 -4.13 15.09 -2.86
N LEU A 88 -3.26 15.29 -1.88
CA LEU A 88 -1.82 15.39 -2.10
C LEU A 88 -1.19 13.99 -2.10
N SER A 89 -0.59 13.61 -3.22
CA SER A 89 0.16 12.35 -3.36
C SER A 89 1.64 12.59 -3.05
N ILE A 90 2.15 11.97 -1.99
CA ILE A 90 3.55 12.12 -1.55
C ILE A 90 4.28 10.80 -1.72
N MET A 91 5.35 10.80 -2.51
CA MET A 91 6.26 9.67 -2.64
C MET A 91 7.41 9.83 -1.65
N LEU A 92 7.57 8.88 -0.74
CA LEU A 92 8.78 8.79 0.09
C LEU A 92 9.88 8.12 -0.72
N ASP A 93 10.74 8.94 -1.30
CA ASP A 93 11.91 8.49 -2.06
C ASP A 93 12.99 8.01 -1.08
N VAL A 94 13.29 6.71 -1.12
CA VAL A 94 14.27 6.07 -0.26
C VAL A 94 15.21 5.29 -1.17
N PRO A 95 16.54 5.46 -1.05
CA PRO A 95 17.50 4.74 -1.87
C PRO A 95 17.29 3.22 -1.82
N LEU A 96 17.40 2.56 -2.97
CA LEU A 96 17.20 1.12 -3.12
C LEU A 96 18.05 0.30 -2.13
N ASP A 97 19.32 0.68 -1.94
CA ASP A 97 20.23 0.00 -1.02
C ASP A 97 19.73 0.04 0.44
N ALA A 98 19.15 1.16 0.84
CA ALA A 98 18.58 1.32 2.17
C ALA A 98 17.30 0.48 2.34
N LEU A 99 16.50 0.36 1.27
CA LEU A 99 15.32 -0.49 1.25
C LEU A 99 15.71 -1.97 1.32
N ALA A 100 16.67 -2.41 0.51
CA ALA A 100 17.17 -3.79 0.49
C ALA A 100 17.68 -4.22 1.88
N LYS A 101 18.48 -3.38 2.55
CA LYS A 101 18.95 -3.63 3.92
C LYS A 101 17.80 -3.79 4.91
N ARG A 102 16.78 -2.91 4.86
CA ARG A 102 15.61 -3.00 5.75
C ARG A 102 14.77 -4.26 5.50
N ILE A 103 14.64 -4.68 4.24
CA ILE A 103 13.91 -5.89 3.87
C ILE A 103 14.64 -7.13 4.39
N ALA A 104 15.96 -7.19 4.20
CA ALA A 104 16.80 -8.29 4.67
C ALA A 104 16.77 -8.45 6.20
N GLN A 105 16.65 -7.35 6.95
CA GLN A 105 16.56 -7.37 8.42
C GLN A 105 15.20 -7.85 8.95
N VAL A 106 14.09 -7.57 8.25
CA VAL A 106 12.72 -7.87 8.71
C VAL A 106 12.21 -9.22 8.19
N GLY A 107 12.78 -9.74 7.10
CA GLY A 107 12.37 -10.99 6.46
C GLY A 107 11.25 -10.81 5.41
N THR A 108 11.05 -11.83 4.58
CA THR A 108 10.11 -11.83 3.44
C THR A 108 8.78 -12.52 3.73
N ALA A 109 8.55 -13.03 4.93
CA ALA A 109 7.37 -13.84 5.28
C ALA A 109 6.01 -13.15 5.03
N SER A 110 5.97 -11.82 5.00
CA SER A 110 4.78 -11.02 4.66
C SER A 110 4.71 -10.61 3.18
N ARG A 111 5.53 -11.20 2.29
CA ARG A 111 5.75 -10.72 0.91
C ARG A 111 5.56 -11.83 -0.14
N PRO A 112 4.31 -12.13 -0.53
CA PRO A 112 4.03 -13.13 -1.57
C PRO A 112 4.71 -12.84 -2.92
N LEU A 113 4.91 -11.56 -3.25
CA LEU A 113 5.48 -11.10 -4.52
C LEU A 113 7.01 -11.16 -4.60
N LEU A 114 7.73 -11.37 -3.48
CA LEU A 114 9.19 -11.54 -3.52
C LEU A 114 9.64 -13.00 -3.64
N ASP A 115 8.73 -13.96 -3.47
CA ASP A 115 9.00 -15.39 -3.63
C ASP A 115 8.83 -15.87 -5.08
N GLN A 116 8.37 -15.00 -5.99
CA GLN A 116 8.25 -15.33 -7.41
C GLN A 116 9.36 -14.63 -8.21
N PRO A 117 10.03 -15.35 -9.15
CA PRO A 117 10.82 -14.68 -10.18
C PRO A 117 9.84 -13.93 -11.08
N SER A 118 9.61 -12.65 -10.81
CA SER A 118 8.76 -11.81 -11.65
C SER A 118 9.58 -11.10 -12.71
N ALA A 119 9.10 -11.16 -13.95
CA ALA A 119 9.47 -10.23 -14.99
C ALA A 119 9.13 -8.81 -14.52
N ASP A 120 10.06 -7.89 -14.73
CA ASP A 120 9.98 -6.53 -14.22
C ASP A 120 8.70 -5.82 -14.74
N PRO A 121 7.74 -5.48 -13.86
CA PRO A 121 6.50 -4.84 -14.27
C PRO A 121 6.70 -3.35 -14.64
N TYR A 122 7.92 -2.83 -14.52
CA TYR A 122 8.30 -1.47 -14.92
C TYR A 122 8.99 -1.41 -16.29
N THR A 123 9.31 -2.55 -16.90
CA THR A 123 9.74 -2.62 -18.31
C THR A 123 8.51 -2.83 -19.19
N ALA A 124 7.89 -1.71 -19.57
CA ALA A 124 7.08 -1.63 -20.79
C ALA A 124 7.95 -1.09 -21.93
#